data_AF-A0A3A4ZHV5-F1
#
_entry.id   AF-A0A3A4ZHV5-F1
#
_cell.length_a   1.000
_cell.length_b   1.000
_cell.length_c   1.000
_cell.angle_alpha   90.00
_cell.angle_beta   90.00
_cell.angle_gamma   90.00
#
_symmetry.space_group_name_H-M   'P 1'
#
loop_
_entity.id
_entity.type
_entity.pdbx_description
1 polymer ?
#
loop_
_entity_poly.entity_id
_entity_poly.type
_entity_poly.pdbx_seq_one_letter_code
_entity_poly.pdbx_strand_id
1 'polypeptide(L)'
;MIAQSWKCSSCGYVAIGLFPPESCPKCHAARDAFITEHEFLFPKEETDAVIKACWKVSYGLYVVTSIRDGRANGQVCNTLFQITSDPPRFAIGINHRNLTHEFIASSEVFAASILGVGDHRLVRRFGYRSGRDFDKLGGIAVRAGRTGCPLLEESLGYVECKLLPDKTVDAGTHSIFVGEVVGGGILRDGEPMTYAHYHATKDSAQQS
;
A
#
# COMPACT_ATOMS: atom_id res chain seq x y z
N MET A 1 7.58 27.23 -8.79
CA MET A 1 7.20 25.87 -9.24
C MET A 1 8.45 25.19 -9.76
N ILE A 2 8.79 24.01 -9.25
CA ILE A 2 10.02 23.28 -9.62
C ILE A 2 9.71 22.45 -10.86
N ALA A 3 10.46 22.63 -11.95
CA ALA A 3 10.32 21.82 -13.16
C ALA A 3 10.81 20.38 -12.90
N GLN A 4 10.15 19.38 -13.49
CA GLN A 4 10.53 17.96 -13.35
C GLN A 4 11.23 17.45 -14.61
N SER A 5 12.10 16.45 -14.45
CA SER A 5 12.77 15.74 -15.55
C SER A 5 11.96 14.50 -15.94
N TRP A 6 11.60 14.40 -17.22
CA TRP A 6 10.86 13.29 -17.81
C TRP A 6 11.73 12.57 -18.83
N LYS A 7 11.99 11.28 -18.62
CA LYS A 7 12.79 10.45 -19.53
C LYS A 7 11.91 9.45 -20.26
N CYS A 8 12.00 9.45 -21.58
CA CYS A 8 11.38 8.41 -22.40
C CYS A 8 12.09 7.08 -22.17
N SER A 9 11.36 6.10 -21.63
CA SER A 9 11.84 4.74 -21.38
C SER A 9 12.25 3.98 -22.65
N SER A 10 11.73 4.37 -23.82
CA SER A 10 12.02 3.69 -25.09
C SER A 10 13.33 4.13 -25.74
N CYS A 11 13.72 5.41 -25.65
CA CYS A 11 14.87 5.95 -26.38
C CYS A 11 15.81 6.84 -25.57
N GLY A 12 15.49 7.08 -24.29
CA GLY A 12 16.27 7.88 -23.37
C GLY A 12 16.17 9.40 -23.57
N TYR A 13 15.29 9.90 -24.44
CA TYR A 13 15.05 11.34 -24.59
C TYR A 13 14.57 11.96 -23.28
N VAL A 14 15.15 13.11 -22.90
CA VAL A 14 14.83 13.84 -21.67
C VAL A 14 14.11 15.15 -21.99
N ALA A 15 13.00 15.40 -21.31
CA ALA A 15 12.25 16.66 -21.36
C ALA A 15 12.14 17.28 -19.97
N ILE A 16 12.29 18.60 -19.88
CA ILE A 16 12.12 19.36 -18.64
C ILE A 16 10.79 20.09 -18.68
N GLY A 17 9.92 19.86 -17.71
CA GLY A 17 8.60 20.49 -17.67
C GLY A 17 7.74 20.04 -16.49
N LEU A 18 6.61 20.72 -16.31
CA LEU A 18 5.60 20.32 -15.31
C LEU A 18 4.91 19.00 -15.66
N PHE A 19 4.87 18.65 -16.94
CA PHE A 19 4.23 17.46 -17.48
C PHE A 19 5.14 16.80 -18.53
N PRO A 20 5.05 15.47 -18.74
CA PRO A 20 5.74 14.82 -19.83
C PRO A 20 5.11 15.24 -21.17
N PRO A 21 5.89 15.27 -22.26
CA PRO A 21 5.36 15.47 -23.61
C PRO A 21 4.26 14.46 -23.95
N GLU A 22 3.28 14.88 -24.76
CA GLU A 22 2.23 13.99 -25.31
C GLU A 22 2.81 12.81 -26.12
N SER A 23 3.96 13.04 -26.76
CA SER A 23 4.73 11.99 -27.43
C SER A 23 6.22 12.32 -27.40
N CYS A 24 7.06 11.28 -27.47
CA CYS A 24 8.50 11.44 -27.53
C CYS A 24 8.93 12.09 -28.86
N PRO A 25 9.60 13.26 -28.86
CA PRO A 25 10.08 13.89 -30.09
C PRO A 25 11.11 13.06 -30.86
N LYS A 26 11.75 12.09 -30.19
CA LYS A 26 12.81 11.25 -30.77
C LYS A 26 12.30 9.91 -31.31
N CYS A 27 11.41 9.23 -30.60
CA CYS A 27 10.95 7.89 -30.98
C CYS A 27 9.42 7.75 -31.08
N HIS A 28 8.69 8.85 -30.89
CA HIS A 28 7.22 8.91 -30.96
C HIS A 28 6.48 7.99 -29.98
N ALA A 29 7.17 7.43 -28.98
CA ALA A 29 6.52 6.72 -27.88
C ALA A 29 5.52 7.63 -27.17
N ALA A 30 4.39 7.07 -26.76
CA ALA A 30 3.32 7.82 -26.14
C ALA A 30 3.71 8.37 -24.76
N ARG A 31 2.91 9.29 -24.24
CA ARG A 31 3.11 9.97 -22.95
C ARG A 31 3.36 9.02 -21.77
N ASP A 32 2.76 7.84 -21.79
CA ASP A 32 2.91 6.79 -20.77
C ASP A 32 4.31 6.15 -20.74
N ALA A 33 5.09 6.29 -21.82
CA ALA A 33 6.47 5.85 -21.88
C ALA A 33 7.45 6.78 -21.15
N PHE A 34 7.01 7.95 -20.67
CA PHE A 34 7.84 8.86 -19.90
C PHE A 34 7.84 8.52 -18.41
N ILE A 35 9.02 8.27 -17.85
CA ILE A 35 9.26 8.09 -16.43
C ILE A 35 9.87 9.37 -15.85
N THR A 36 9.51 9.72 -14.62
CA THR A 36 10.23 10.75 -13.88
C THR A 36 11.60 10.18 -13.49
N GLU A 37 12.68 10.84 -13.90
CA GLU A 37 13.94 10.65 -13.20
C GLU A 37 13.78 11.33 -11.84
N HIS A 38 13.45 10.53 -10.82
CA HIS A 38 13.78 10.96 -9.46
C HIS A 38 15.29 10.97 -9.41
N GLU A 39 15.89 12.15 -9.53
CA GLU A 39 17.28 12.33 -9.13
C GLU A 39 17.35 11.90 -7.67
N PHE A 40 17.92 10.72 -7.41
CA PHE A 40 18.37 10.40 -6.07
C PHE A 40 19.29 11.54 -5.67
N LEU A 41 19.10 12.09 -4.46
CA LEU A 41 19.91 13.21 -3.94
C LEU A 41 21.41 12.86 -3.77
N PHE A 42 21.84 11.69 -4.25
CA PHE A 42 23.14 11.07 -4.04
C PHE A 42 23.68 10.52 -5.37
N PRO A 43 25.01 10.41 -5.52
CA PRO A 43 25.64 9.77 -6.67
C PRO A 43 25.11 8.36 -6.92
N LYS A 44 25.10 7.93 -8.19
CA LYS A 44 24.63 6.60 -8.59
C LYS A 44 25.36 5.46 -7.87
N GLU A 45 26.65 5.64 -7.57
CA GLU A 45 27.47 4.67 -6.82
C GLU A 45 26.99 4.46 -5.38
N GLU A 46 26.40 5.49 -4.75
CA GLU A 46 25.87 5.43 -3.37
C GLU A 46 24.43 4.90 -3.31
N THR A 47 23.73 4.91 -4.45
CA THR A 47 22.31 4.51 -4.55
C THR A 47 22.09 3.07 -4.08
N ASP A 48 23.01 2.16 -4.39
CA ASP A 48 22.93 0.76 -3.96
C ASP A 48 23.02 0.61 -2.44
N ALA A 49 23.88 1.38 -1.78
CA ALA A 49 24.04 1.36 -0.33
C ALA A 49 22.80 1.93 0.36
N VAL A 50 22.24 3.04 -0.16
CA VAL A 50 21.00 3.65 0.33
C VAL A 50 19.82 2.68 0.21
N ILE A 51 19.65 2.04 -0.96
CA ILE A 51 18.58 1.05 -1.16
C ILE A 51 18.74 -0.12 -0.18
N LYS A 52 19.96 -0.65 -0.01
CA LYS A 52 20.24 -1.72 0.98
C LYS A 52 19.91 -1.29 2.41
N ALA A 53 20.16 -0.03 2.77
CA ALA A 53 19.79 0.51 4.08
C ALA A 53 18.25 0.56 4.24
N CYS A 54 17.50 0.97 3.22
CA CYS A 54 16.03 0.94 3.25
C CYS A 54 15.48 -0.48 3.50
N TRP A 55 16.12 -1.53 2.96
CA TRP A 55 15.75 -2.93 3.23
C TRP A 55 15.96 -3.39 4.68
N LYS A 56 16.68 -2.61 5.50
CA LYS A 56 16.85 -2.89 6.94
C LYS A 56 15.70 -2.34 7.80
N VAL A 57 14.80 -1.53 7.24
CA VAL A 57 13.63 -1.04 7.96
C VAL A 57 12.63 -2.19 8.17
N SER A 58 12.20 -2.39 9.41
CA SER A 58 11.28 -3.44 9.80
C SER A 58 9.83 -3.03 9.60
N TYR A 59 9.02 -3.98 9.16
CA TYR A 59 7.58 -3.82 9.01
C TYR A 59 6.85 -5.10 9.41
N GLY A 60 5.63 -4.96 9.92
CA GLY A 60 4.66 -6.05 9.92
C GLY A 60 4.06 -6.28 8.53
N LEU A 61 3.08 -7.17 8.47
CA LEU A 61 2.30 -7.41 7.26
C LEU A 61 0.81 -7.44 7.60
N TYR A 62 0.03 -6.71 6.81
CA TYR A 62 -1.36 -6.42 7.09
C TYR A 62 -2.21 -6.57 5.83
N VAL A 63 -3.48 -6.90 6.00
CA VAL A 63 -4.49 -6.67 4.96
C VAL A 63 -5.27 -5.42 5.33
N VAL A 64 -5.21 -4.40 4.47
CA VAL A 64 -5.99 -3.17 4.61
C VAL A 64 -7.23 -3.29 3.75
N THR A 65 -8.40 -3.14 4.36
CA THR A 65 -9.71 -3.14 3.70
C THR A 65 -10.39 -1.79 3.81
N SER A 66 -11.25 -1.51 2.84
CA SER A 66 -12.12 -0.34 2.82
C SER A 66 -13.37 -0.64 2.00
N ILE A 67 -14.34 0.27 2.02
CA ILE A 67 -15.61 0.16 1.30
C ILE A 67 -15.86 1.40 0.46
N ARG A 68 -16.64 1.27 -0.61
CA ARG A 68 -17.16 2.38 -1.40
C ARG A 68 -18.46 1.94 -2.06
N ASP A 69 -19.53 2.70 -1.87
CA ASP A 69 -20.85 2.45 -2.48
C ASP A 69 -21.34 1.00 -2.31
N GLY A 70 -21.19 0.44 -1.11
CA GLY A 70 -21.58 -0.95 -0.80
C GLY A 70 -20.63 -2.03 -1.34
N ARG A 71 -19.62 -1.67 -2.13
CA ARG A 71 -18.56 -2.59 -2.57
C ARG A 71 -17.38 -2.53 -1.61
N ALA A 72 -16.83 -3.69 -1.27
CA ALA A 72 -15.63 -3.80 -0.45
C ALA A 72 -14.40 -4.21 -1.28
N ASN A 73 -13.22 -3.81 -0.82
CA ASN A 73 -11.96 -4.24 -1.40
C ASN A 73 -10.84 -4.25 -0.34
N GLY A 74 -9.74 -4.93 -0.63
CA GLY A 74 -8.54 -4.88 0.20
C GLY A 74 -7.23 -5.07 -0.55
N GLN A 75 -6.13 -4.78 0.13
CA GLN A 75 -4.78 -5.04 -0.33
C GLN A 75 -3.88 -5.48 0.81
N VAL A 76 -2.78 -6.15 0.48
CA VAL A 76 -1.66 -6.25 1.42
C VAL A 76 -1.00 -4.88 1.57
N CYS A 77 -0.62 -4.54 2.79
CA CYS A 77 0.16 -3.36 3.12
C CYS A 77 1.17 -3.75 4.21
N ASN A 78 2.42 -3.30 4.09
CA ASN A 78 3.43 -3.40 5.15
C ASN A 78 3.63 -2.05 5.86
N THR A 79 3.40 -0.94 5.17
CA THR A 79 3.49 0.42 5.72
C THR A 79 2.27 0.77 6.56
N LEU A 80 2.26 0.28 7.80
CA LEU A 80 1.28 0.63 8.84
C LEU A 80 2.01 0.79 10.17
N PHE A 81 1.73 1.85 10.90
CA PHE A 81 2.28 2.08 12.24
C PHE A 81 1.39 3.01 13.07
N GLN A 82 1.43 2.83 14.38
CA GLN A 82 0.78 3.73 15.33
C GLN A 82 1.58 5.02 15.45
N ILE A 83 0.91 6.18 15.38
CA ILE A 83 1.53 7.50 15.48
C ILE A 83 1.34 8.10 16.87
N THR A 84 0.14 7.97 17.44
CA THR A 84 -0.21 8.51 18.76
C THR A 84 -0.90 7.44 19.60
N SER A 85 -0.76 7.55 20.92
CA SER A 85 -1.46 6.72 21.90
C SER A 85 -2.73 7.35 22.45
N ASP A 86 -2.80 8.68 22.52
CA ASP A 86 -3.95 9.43 23.06
C ASP A 86 -4.29 10.66 22.20
N PRO A 87 -5.37 10.61 21.39
CA PRO A 87 -6.13 9.41 21.04
C PRO A 87 -5.28 8.45 20.18
N PRO A 88 -5.59 7.15 20.14
CA PRO A 88 -4.86 6.19 19.32
C PRO A 88 -5.06 6.48 17.82
N ARG A 89 -3.97 6.66 17.08
CA ARG A 89 -4.01 6.92 15.62
C ARG A 89 -3.00 6.08 14.87
N PHE A 90 -3.35 5.66 13.67
CA PHE A 90 -2.49 4.92 12.75
C PHE A 90 -2.28 5.67 11.45
N ALA A 91 -1.07 5.55 10.90
CA ALA A 91 -0.77 5.92 9.51
C ALA A 91 -0.68 4.66 8.64
N ILE A 92 -1.16 4.78 7.40
CA ILE A 92 -0.95 3.80 6.34
C ILE A 92 -0.48 4.47 5.04
N GLY A 93 0.47 3.84 4.35
CA GLY A 93 0.95 4.27 3.04
C GLY A 93 0.33 3.44 1.91
N ILE A 94 -0.47 4.06 1.05
CA ILE A 94 -1.20 3.34 -0.01
C ILE A 94 -0.93 3.97 -1.38
N ASN A 95 -0.55 3.15 -2.35
CA ASN A 95 -0.23 3.58 -3.72
C ASN A 95 -1.48 4.09 -4.45
N HIS A 96 -1.36 5.21 -5.17
CA HIS A 96 -2.47 5.83 -5.94
C HIS A 96 -3.07 4.89 -7.00
N ARG A 97 -2.32 3.92 -7.49
CA ARG A 97 -2.80 2.96 -8.52
C ARG A 97 -3.71 1.88 -7.94
N ASN A 98 -3.71 1.68 -6.62
CA ASN A 98 -4.43 0.58 -6.00
C ASN A 98 -5.91 0.94 -5.82
N LEU A 99 -6.81 0.00 -6.13
CA LEU A 99 -8.25 0.20 -5.92
C LEU A 99 -8.59 0.54 -4.45
N THR A 100 -7.84 -0.03 -3.50
CA THR A 100 -8.01 0.25 -2.07
C THR A 100 -7.73 1.72 -1.73
N HIS A 101 -6.80 2.38 -2.44
CA HIS A 101 -6.57 3.82 -2.27
C HIS A 101 -7.83 4.61 -2.58
N GLU A 102 -8.46 4.36 -3.73
CA GLU A 102 -9.69 5.06 -4.11
C GLU A 102 -10.84 4.83 -3.12
N PHE A 103 -10.90 3.64 -2.53
CA PHE A 103 -11.95 3.30 -1.56
C PHE A 103 -11.73 4.06 -0.26
N ILE A 104 -10.49 4.08 0.23
CA ILE A 104 -10.11 4.81 1.45
C ILE A 104 -10.34 6.31 1.25
N ALA A 105 -9.86 6.87 0.14
CA ALA A 105 -10.00 8.29 -0.16
C ALA A 105 -11.46 8.73 -0.29
N SER A 106 -12.34 7.85 -0.77
CA SER A 106 -13.77 8.16 -0.95
C SER A 106 -14.61 7.93 0.30
N SER A 107 -14.30 6.92 1.11
CA SER A 107 -15.13 6.53 2.27
C SER A 107 -14.61 7.05 3.60
N GLU A 108 -13.38 7.56 3.61
CA GLU A 108 -12.71 8.07 4.80
C GLU A 108 -12.60 7.02 5.93
N VAL A 109 -12.62 5.74 5.58
CA VAL A 109 -12.48 4.63 6.52
C VAL A 109 -11.54 3.55 5.99
N PHE A 110 -10.82 2.92 6.91
CA PHE A 110 -10.09 1.69 6.64
C PHE A 110 -10.11 0.77 7.86
N ALA A 111 -9.96 -0.53 7.61
CA ALA A 111 -9.58 -1.47 8.65
C ALA A 111 -8.27 -2.16 8.26
N ALA A 112 -7.45 -2.49 9.24
CA ALA A 112 -6.22 -3.23 9.04
C ALA A 112 -6.24 -4.51 9.87
N SER A 113 -6.19 -5.65 9.18
CA SER A 113 -6.05 -6.98 9.76
C SER A 113 -4.57 -7.35 9.89
N ILE A 114 -4.16 -7.75 11.09
CA ILE A 114 -2.80 -8.14 11.43
C ILE A 114 -2.60 -9.61 11.05
N LEU A 115 -1.68 -9.88 10.15
CA LEU A 115 -1.41 -11.24 9.67
C LEU A 115 -0.45 -11.96 10.59
N GLY A 116 -0.69 -13.25 10.84
CA GLY A 116 0.23 -14.14 11.52
C GLY A 116 1.14 -14.88 10.53
N VAL A 117 2.23 -15.47 11.02
CA VAL A 117 3.25 -16.17 10.22
C VAL A 117 2.72 -17.28 9.30
N GLY A 118 1.50 -17.80 9.54
CA GLY A 118 0.85 -18.82 8.69
C GLY A 118 -0.03 -18.27 7.56
N ASP A 119 -0.23 -16.94 7.47
CA ASP A 119 -1.27 -16.34 6.62
C ASP A 119 -0.80 -16.05 5.18
N HIS A 120 0.17 -16.80 4.64
CA HIS A 120 0.69 -16.58 3.28
C HIS A 120 -0.41 -16.64 2.21
N ARG A 121 -1.48 -17.42 2.43
CA ARG A 121 -2.64 -17.47 1.55
C ARG A 121 -3.31 -16.11 1.40
N LEU A 122 -3.47 -15.38 2.51
CA LEU A 122 -4.02 -14.02 2.50
C LEU A 122 -3.08 -13.05 1.78
N VAL A 123 -1.78 -13.14 2.05
CA VAL A 123 -0.79 -12.30 1.35
C VAL A 123 -0.90 -12.49 -0.16
N ARG A 124 -0.98 -13.76 -0.62
CA ARG A 124 -1.15 -14.07 -2.04
C ARG A 124 -2.45 -13.52 -2.61
N ARG A 125 -3.55 -13.71 -1.89
CA ARG A 125 -4.89 -13.30 -2.32
C ARG A 125 -5.00 -11.78 -2.51
N PHE A 126 -4.47 -11.02 -1.55
CA PHE A 126 -4.64 -9.57 -1.50
C PHE A 126 -3.50 -8.78 -2.16
N GLY A 127 -2.32 -9.39 -2.37
CA GLY A 127 -1.11 -8.70 -2.83
C GLY A 127 -0.82 -8.72 -4.33
N TYR A 128 -1.22 -9.75 -5.08
CA TYR A 128 -0.76 -9.95 -6.47
C TYR A 128 -1.79 -9.66 -7.57
N ARG A 129 -3.03 -9.35 -7.21
CA ARG A 129 -4.10 -9.06 -8.17
C ARG A 129 -4.75 -7.73 -7.86
N SER A 130 -5.26 -7.04 -8.87
CA SER A 130 -6.09 -5.86 -8.67
C SER A 130 -7.50 -6.29 -8.24
N GLY A 131 -8.09 -5.54 -7.30
CA GLY A 131 -9.49 -5.73 -6.92
C GLY A 131 -10.49 -5.31 -8.01
N ARG A 132 -10.01 -4.66 -9.08
CA ARG A 132 -10.83 -4.29 -10.24
C ARG A 132 -11.23 -5.51 -11.06
N ASP A 133 -10.30 -6.44 -11.20
CA ASP A 133 -10.42 -7.62 -12.08
C ASP A 133 -10.70 -8.90 -11.28
N PHE A 134 -10.71 -8.81 -9.96
CA PHE A 134 -10.86 -9.96 -9.09
C PHE A 134 -11.50 -9.61 -7.75
N ASP A 135 -12.53 -10.37 -7.38
CA ASP A 135 -13.10 -10.29 -6.04
C ASP A 135 -12.14 -10.95 -5.02
N LYS A 136 -11.34 -10.11 -4.35
CA LYS A 136 -10.38 -10.58 -3.35
C LYS A 136 -11.05 -11.14 -2.10
N LEU A 137 -12.25 -10.67 -1.77
CA LEU A 137 -12.98 -11.04 -0.55
C LEU A 137 -13.87 -12.28 -0.76
N GLY A 138 -14.20 -12.62 -2.00
CA GLY A 138 -14.96 -13.82 -2.34
C GLY A 138 -14.35 -15.09 -1.73
N GLY A 139 -15.13 -15.75 -0.87
CA GLY A 139 -14.73 -16.98 -0.16
C GLY A 139 -13.81 -16.76 1.05
N ILE A 140 -13.56 -15.52 1.46
CA ILE A 140 -12.88 -15.19 2.71
C ILE A 140 -13.92 -14.93 3.80
N ALA A 141 -13.76 -15.55 4.97
CA ALA A 141 -14.60 -15.29 6.12
C ALA A 141 -14.35 -13.85 6.62
N VAL A 142 -15.38 -13.02 6.50
CA VAL A 142 -15.35 -11.62 6.92
C VAL A 142 -16.63 -11.24 7.64
N ARG A 143 -16.52 -10.31 8.58
CA ARG A 143 -17.65 -9.63 9.20
C ARG A 143 -17.52 -8.12 9.02
N ALA A 144 -18.64 -7.41 9.02
CA ALA A 144 -18.62 -5.95 8.98
C ALA A 144 -18.13 -5.39 10.32
N GLY A 145 -17.20 -4.44 10.25
CA GLY A 145 -16.76 -3.63 11.39
C GLY A 145 -17.70 -2.47 11.70
N ARG A 146 -17.35 -1.68 12.71
CA ARG A 146 -18.04 -0.43 13.07
C ARG A 146 -18.05 0.60 11.95
N THR A 147 -17.02 0.60 11.10
CA THR A 147 -16.93 1.49 9.93
C THR A 147 -17.60 0.91 8.69
N GLY A 148 -18.14 -0.31 8.76
CA GLY A 148 -18.59 -1.08 7.60
C GLY A 148 -17.45 -1.75 6.81
N CYS A 149 -16.18 -1.46 7.13
CA CYS A 149 -15.05 -2.18 6.55
C CYS A 149 -15.12 -3.67 6.88
N PRO A 150 -14.82 -4.57 5.92
CA PRO A 150 -14.71 -6.00 6.20
C PRO A 150 -13.51 -6.28 7.11
N LEU A 151 -13.75 -7.05 8.16
CA LEU A 151 -12.73 -7.54 9.09
C LEU A 151 -12.49 -9.02 8.80
N LEU A 152 -11.24 -9.40 8.53
CA LEU A 152 -10.87 -10.78 8.24
C LEU A 152 -10.86 -11.61 9.53
N GLU A 153 -11.74 -12.60 9.62
CA GLU A 153 -11.91 -13.38 10.86
C GLU A 153 -10.72 -14.30 11.16
N GLU A 154 -9.96 -14.69 10.14
CA GLU A 154 -8.78 -15.55 10.28
C GLU A 154 -7.49 -14.79 10.66
N SER A 155 -7.53 -13.46 10.74
CA SER A 155 -6.38 -12.63 11.15
C SER A 155 -6.10 -12.73 12.66
N LEU A 156 -4.91 -12.33 13.13
CA LEU A 156 -4.57 -12.31 14.57
C LEU A 156 -5.42 -11.31 15.34
N GLY A 157 -5.67 -10.17 14.70
CA GLY A 157 -6.40 -9.06 15.26
C GLY A 157 -6.59 -7.97 14.23
N TYR A 158 -7.26 -6.90 14.60
CA TYR A 158 -7.57 -5.81 13.70
C TYR A 158 -7.66 -4.47 14.43
N VAL A 159 -7.50 -3.40 13.64
CA VAL A 159 -7.85 -2.03 14.02
C VAL A 159 -8.72 -1.41 12.94
N GLU A 160 -9.71 -0.64 13.36
CA GLU A 160 -10.62 0.11 12.49
C GLU A 160 -10.37 1.60 12.68
N CYS A 161 -10.23 2.33 11.60
CA CYS A 161 -9.90 3.74 11.64
C CYS A 161 -10.88 4.57 10.81
N LYS A 162 -11.24 5.75 11.33
CA LYS A 162 -11.81 6.84 10.55
C LYS A 162 -10.71 7.83 10.21
N LEU A 163 -10.61 8.24 8.95
CA LEU A 163 -9.60 9.18 8.51
C LEU A 163 -9.80 10.55 9.14
N LEU A 164 -8.68 11.25 9.29
CA LEU A 164 -8.60 12.67 9.52
C LEU A 164 -8.19 13.30 8.17
N PRO A 165 -9.14 13.81 7.35
CA PRO A 165 -8.84 14.25 5.99
C PRO A 165 -7.77 15.34 5.94
N ASP A 166 -7.77 16.24 6.92
CA ASP A 166 -6.79 17.32 7.10
C ASP A 166 -5.38 16.83 7.47
N LYS A 167 -5.23 15.53 7.77
CA LYS A 167 -3.95 14.87 8.07
C LYS A 167 -3.51 13.89 6.97
N THR A 168 -4.24 13.81 5.87
CA THR A 168 -3.82 13.02 4.70
C THR A 168 -2.73 13.79 3.95
N VAL A 169 -1.64 13.10 3.61
CA VAL A 169 -0.48 13.70 2.93
C VAL A 169 -0.22 12.98 1.62
N ASP A 170 -0.11 13.75 0.53
CA ASP A 170 0.42 13.25 -0.74
C ASP A 170 1.95 13.09 -0.63
N ALA A 171 2.43 11.87 -0.81
CA ALA A 171 3.85 11.50 -0.81
C ALA A 171 4.35 11.13 -2.22
N GLY A 172 3.70 11.64 -3.27
CA GLY A 172 4.06 11.45 -4.67
C GLY A 172 3.35 10.25 -5.29
N THR A 173 3.90 9.06 -5.13
CA THR A 173 3.28 7.83 -5.68
C THR A 173 2.24 7.20 -4.74
N HIS A 174 2.22 7.64 -3.49
CA HIS A 174 1.38 7.12 -2.42
C HIS A 174 0.75 8.28 -1.65
N SER A 175 -0.41 8.03 -1.06
CA SER A 175 -0.93 8.87 0.01
C SER A 175 -0.61 8.23 1.36
N ILE A 176 -0.23 9.06 2.32
CA ILE A 176 -0.19 8.70 3.74
C ILE A 176 -1.54 9.10 4.32
N PHE A 177 -2.35 8.10 4.66
CA PHE A 177 -3.61 8.31 5.34
C PHE A 177 -3.40 8.19 6.84
N VAL A 178 -3.90 9.16 7.60
CA VAL A 178 -3.91 9.13 9.07
C VAL A 178 -5.34 8.94 9.54
N GLY A 179 -5.56 7.94 10.38
CA GLY A 179 -6.87 7.66 10.94
C GLY A 179 -6.85 7.50 12.45
N GLU A 180 -7.94 7.92 13.09
CA GLU A 180 -8.22 7.70 14.50
C GLU A 180 -8.91 6.35 14.70
N VAL A 181 -8.45 5.59 15.69
CA VAL A 181 -8.96 4.24 15.95
C VAL A 181 -10.35 4.32 16.58
N VAL A 182 -11.33 3.67 15.96
CA VAL A 182 -12.73 3.62 16.42
C VAL A 182 -13.19 2.22 16.81
N GLY A 183 -12.36 1.22 16.55
CA GLY A 183 -12.59 -0.18 16.86
C GLY A 183 -11.31 -0.99 16.75
N GLY A 184 -11.25 -2.13 17.42
CA GLY A 184 -10.14 -3.05 17.35
C GLY A 184 -10.37 -4.27 18.23
N GLY A 185 -9.57 -5.30 18.03
CA GLY A 185 -9.65 -6.51 18.84
C GLY A 185 -8.63 -7.55 18.44
N ILE A 186 -8.38 -8.47 19.36
CA ILE A 186 -7.63 -9.71 19.12
C ILE A 186 -8.65 -10.79 18.76
N LEU A 187 -8.38 -11.54 17.70
CA LEU A 187 -9.25 -12.63 17.22
C LEU A 187 -8.65 -14.00 17.58
N ARG A 188 -7.33 -14.12 17.57
CA ARG A 188 -6.61 -15.34 17.97
C ARG A 188 -5.18 -15.03 18.39
N ASP A 189 -4.59 -15.93 19.15
CA ASP A 189 -3.16 -15.92 19.45
C ASP A 189 -2.32 -16.33 18.24
N GLY A 190 -1.07 -15.89 18.22
CA GLY A 190 -0.07 -16.26 17.22
C GLY A 190 0.98 -15.19 17.01
N GLU A 191 2.08 -15.58 16.36
CA GLU A 191 3.19 -14.68 16.03
C GLU A 191 2.83 -13.81 14.81
N PRO A 192 2.91 -12.47 14.90
CA PRO A 192 2.71 -11.59 13.76
C PRO A 192 3.74 -11.82 12.64
N MET A 193 3.28 -11.81 11.40
CA MET A 193 4.16 -11.92 10.24
C MET A 193 4.89 -10.58 10.03
N THR A 194 6.23 -10.62 10.08
CA THR A 194 7.05 -9.51 9.61
C THR A 194 7.27 -9.58 8.11
N TYR A 195 7.54 -8.43 7.47
CA TYR A 195 7.87 -8.39 6.05
C TYR A 195 9.17 -9.16 5.73
N ALA A 196 10.13 -9.16 6.66
CA ALA A 196 11.33 -9.97 6.55
C ALA A 196 11.04 -11.47 6.60
N HIS A 197 10.19 -11.91 7.54
CA HIS A 197 9.73 -13.31 7.62
C HIS A 197 9.04 -13.74 6.32
N TYR A 198 8.14 -12.91 5.80
CA TYR A 198 7.45 -13.18 4.54
C TYR A 198 8.45 -13.38 3.39
N HIS A 199 9.43 -12.49 3.21
CA HIS A 199 10.43 -12.66 2.15
C HIS A 199 11.29 -13.91 2.31
N ALA A 200 11.59 -14.30 3.54
CA ALA A 200 12.35 -15.52 3.80
C ALA A 200 11.57 -16.81 3.52
N THR A 201 10.23 -16.78 3.53
CA THR A 201 9.38 -17.98 3.51
C THR A 201 8.41 -18.05 2.33
N LYS A 202 8.27 -16.97 1.53
CA LYS A 202 7.27 -16.87 0.45
C LYS A 202 7.38 -17.97 -0.61
N ASP A 203 8.58 -18.51 -0.86
CA ASP A 203 8.82 -19.54 -1.88
C ASP A 203 8.51 -20.94 -1.34
N SER A 204 8.85 -21.22 -0.07
CA SER A 204 8.51 -22.49 0.60
C SER A 204 6.99 -22.63 0.81
N ALA A 205 6.31 -21.52 1.07
CA ALA A 205 4.85 -21.49 1.26
C ALA A 205 4.04 -21.61 -0.06
N GLN A 206 4.69 -21.67 -1.23
CA GLN A 206 4.03 -21.88 -2.52
C GLN A 206 3.84 -23.37 -2.88
N GLN A 207 4.51 -24.28 -2.17
CA GLN A 207 4.49 -25.72 -2.47
C GLN A 207 3.54 -26.53 -1.56
N SER A 208 2.80 -25.85 -0.69
CA SER A 208 1.84 -26.40 0.27
C SER A 208 0.40 -26.02 -0.04
#